data_AF-A0A914Y2B8-F1
#
_entry.id   AF-A0A914Y2B8-F1
#
_cell.length_a   1.000
_cell.length_b   1.000
_cell.length_c   1.000
_cell.angle_alpha   90.00
_cell.angle_beta   90.00
_cell.angle_gamma   90.00
#
_symmetry.space_group_name_H-M   'P 1'
#
loop_
_entity.id
_entity.type
_entity.pdbx_description
1 polymer ?
#
loop_
_entity_poly.entity_id
_entity_poly.type
_entity_poly.pdbx_seq_one_letter_code
_entity_poly.pdbx_strand_id
1 'polypeptide(L)'
;MMQFLINFMQNFMKILYKLSSTLNSRVNDLNPAWNEEDTSPDTQFHKAMKIVEEEFFAKVQYTYRSWLPALELIQKAVEQRFDNHPSGKILVLSNGGCPWKEHFFNIESEKALRDQDISYVCYPDNANKWRIQAIPVDDLTAFENRCPLPEAWRGYRDAELSEITGIEGCIFVHSSGFIGGNQTKEGVIKMADKALTMLGKWQQPS
;
A
#
# COMPACT_ATOMS: atom_id res chain seq x y z
N MET A 1 -8.53 22.83 5.15
CA MET A 1 -7.73 23.90 5.79
C MET A 1 -6.26 23.85 5.35
N MET A 2 -5.55 22.72 5.47
CA MET A 2 -4.14 22.58 5.02
C MET A 2 -3.94 22.81 3.51
N GLN A 3 -4.82 22.30 2.65
CA GLN A 3 -4.71 22.49 1.19
C GLN A 3 -4.86 23.96 0.75
N PHE A 4 -5.59 24.77 1.53
CA PHE A 4 -5.82 26.18 1.22
C PHE A 4 -4.57 27.03 1.51
N LEU A 5 -3.84 26.70 2.58
CA LEU A 5 -2.54 27.31 2.91
C LEU A 5 -1.47 27.01 1.85
N ILE A 6 -1.41 25.77 1.37
CA ILE A 6 -0.48 25.36 0.31
C ILE A 6 -0.77 26.13 -0.98
N ASN A 7 -2.05 26.20 -1.39
CA ASN A 7 -2.44 26.90 -2.61
C ASN A 7 -2.24 28.43 -2.50
N PHE A 8 -2.43 29.01 -1.32
CA PHE A 8 -2.18 30.43 -1.06
C PHE A 8 -0.69 30.78 -1.22
N MET A 9 0.20 29.99 -0.61
CA MET A 9 1.65 30.20 -0.73
C MET A 9 2.16 30.01 -2.17
N GLN A 10 1.64 29.00 -2.89
CA GLN A 10 2.01 28.73 -4.28
C GLN A 10 1.58 29.85 -5.24
N ASN A 11 0.43 30.48 -5.00
CA ASN A 11 -0.06 31.58 -5.85
C ASN A 11 0.63 32.93 -5.57
N PHE A 12 1.00 33.21 -4.31
CA PHE A 12 1.59 34.50 -3.93
C PHE A 12 3.10 34.60 -4.21
N MET A 13 3.82 33.47 -4.23
CA MET A 13 5.29 33.42 -4.46
C MET A 13 5.68 32.56 -5.66
N LYS A 14 4.87 32.57 -6.71
CA LYS A 14 4.95 31.65 -7.87
C LYS A 14 6.33 31.57 -8.58
N ILE A 15 7.21 32.55 -8.40
CA ILE A 15 8.56 32.60 -8.99
C ILE A 15 9.67 32.24 -7.96
N LEU A 16 9.39 32.35 -6.65
CA LEU A 16 10.39 32.23 -5.58
C LEU A 16 10.18 31.02 -4.65
N TYR A 17 8.96 30.52 -4.53
CA TYR A 17 8.65 29.37 -3.68
C TYR A 17 8.73 28.07 -4.49
N LYS A 18 9.83 27.33 -4.31
CA LYS A 18 9.99 25.98 -4.83
C LYS A 18 9.66 24.99 -3.72
N LEU A 19 8.54 24.28 -3.85
CA LEU A 19 8.16 23.26 -2.86
C LEU A 19 9.21 22.14 -2.85
N SER A 20 10.00 22.10 -1.78
CA SER A 20 11.00 21.06 -1.51
C SER A 20 10.90 20.70 -0.04
N SER A 21 10.49 19.46 0.25
CA SER A 21 10.24 18.98 1.62
C SER A 21 11.23 17.90 2.06
N THR A 22 12.36 17.77 1.36
CA THR A 22 13.41 16.83 1.75
C THR A 22 14.03 17.24 3.08
N LEU A 23 14.64 16.30 3.80
CA LEU A 23 15.38 16.60 5.03
C LEU A 23 16.44 17.68 4.78
N ASN A 24 17.24 17.51 3.72
CA ASN A 24 18.29 18.46 3.35
C ASN A 24 17.74 19.87 3.11
N SER A 25 16.59 19.99 2.43
CA SER A 25 15.96 21.29 2.20
C SER A 25 15.56 21.95 3.51
N ARG A 26 14.85 21.22 4.39
CA ARG A 26 14.39 21.75 5.68
C ARG A 26 15.54 22.12 6.62
N VAL A 27 16.64 21.36 6.57
CA VAL A 27 17.87 21.68 7.31
C VAL A 27 18.51 22.94 6.73
N ASN A 28 18.59 23.06 5.41
CA ASN A 28 19.16 24.23 4.74
C ASN A 28 18.33 25.50 4.99
N ASP A 29 17.00 25.38 5.11
CA ASP A 29 16.10 26.50 5.42
C ASP A 29 16.31 27.09 6.82
N LEU A 30 17.07 26.41 7.69
CA LEU A 30 17.47 26.92 8.99
C LEU A 30 18.78 27.72 8.96
N ASN A 31 19.46 27.80 7.82
CA ASN A 31 20.61 28.70 7.71
C ASN A 31 20.16 30.16 7.90
N PRO A 32 20.91 30.97 8.66
CA PRO A 32 20.60 32.39 8.82
C PRO A 32 20.51 33.08 7.46
N ALA A 33 19.59 34.03 7.32
CA ALA A 33 19.60 34.90 6.15
C ALA A 33 20.87 35.76 6.17
N TRP A 34 21.37 36.13 4.98
CA TRP A 34 22.59 36.93 4.85
C TRP A 34 22.51 38.29 5.55
N ASN A 35 21.30 38.79 5.83
CA ASN A 35 20.99 40.08 6.43
C ASN A 35 20.33 39.96 7.81
N GLU A 36 20.32 38.78 8.42
CA GLU A 36 19.90 38.62 9.81
C GLU A 36 21.03 39.04 10.75
N GLU A 37 20.80 40.08 11.54
CA GLU A 37 21.67 40.45 12.64
C GLU A 37 21.32 39.59 13.86
N ASP A 38 22.34 39.11 14.58
CA ASP A 38 22.22 38.41 15.87
C ASP A 38 21.66 36.96 15.86
N THR A 39 21.68 36.27 14.71
CA THR A 39 21.37 34.82 14.68
C THR A 39 22.57 33.98 15.12
N SER A 40 22.48 33.37 16.30
CA SER A 40 23.48 32.40 16.79
C SER A 40 23.54 31.16 15.88
N PRO A 41 24.68 30.85 15.23
CA PRO A 41 24.84 29.64 14.42
C PRO A 41 24.54 28.37 15.21
N ASP A 42 24.94 28.33 16.48
CA ASP A 42 24.66 27.21 17.38
C ASP A 42 23.16 27.01 17.58
N THR A 43 22.38 28.08 17.73
CA THR A 43 20.92 27.97 17.90
C THR A 43 20.26 27.35 16.67
N GLN A 44 20.67 27.75 15.47
CA GLN A 44 20.14 27.19 14.23
C GLN A 44 20.58 25.75 14.01
N PHE A 45 21.83 25.42 14.37
CA PHE A 45 22.34 24.06 14.37
C PHE A 45 21.51 23.13 15.26
N HIS A 46 21.20 23.55 16.50
CA HIS A 46 20.36 22.75 17.40
C HIS A 46 18.94 22.55 16.86
N LYS A 47 18.34 23.55 16.19
CA LYS A 47 17.05 23.37 15.50
C LYS A 47 17.16 22.35 14.37
N ALA A 48 18.22 22.39 13.59
CA ALA A 48 18.44 21.45 12.49
C ALA A 48 18.64 20.02 13.02
N MET A 49 19.45 19.87 14.07
CA MET A 49 19.66 18.60 14.77
C MET A 49 18.34 18.00 15.24
N LYS A 50 17.44 18.79 15.82
CA LYS A 50 16.13 18.30 16.26
C LYS A 50 15.29 17.74 15.11
N ILE A 51 15.25 18.40 13.95
CA ILE A 51 14.51 17.90 12.78
C ILE A 51 15.10 16.57 12.29
N VAL A 52 16.42 16.48 12.20
CA VAL A 52 17.13 15.26 11.78
C VAL A 52 16.88 14.12 12.77
N GLU A 53 16.96 14.41 14.07
CA GLU A 53 16.72 13.47 15.15
C GLU A 53 15.30 12.90 15.09
N GLU A 54 14.28 13.78 15.02
CA GLU A 54 12.88 13.38 14.95
C GLU A 54 12.59 12.50 13.73
N GLU A 55 13.12 12.86 12.55
CA GLU A 55 12.95 12.05 11.34
C GLU A 55 13.66 10.70 11.43
N PHE A 56 14.91 10.70 11.90
CA PHE A 56 15.69 9.48 12.05
C PHE A 56 15.00 8.51 13.01
N PHE A 57 14.60 8.97 14.19
CA PHE A 57 13.90 8.13 15.16
C PHE A 57 12.54 7.68 14.63
N ALA A 58 11.78 8.53 13.94
CA ALA A 58 10.52 8.11 13.31
C ALA A 58 10.76 6.96 12.31
N LYS A 59 11.83 7.04 11.50
CA LYS A 59 12.18 5.98 10.55
C LYS A 59 12.62 4.70 11.25
N VAL A 60 13.49 4.78 12.25
CA VAL A 60 13.93 3.62 13.04
C VAL A 60 12.74 2.95 13.73
N GLN A 61 11.87 3.73 14.36
CA GLN A 61 10.67 3.22 15.04
C GLN A 61 9.72 2.55 14.06
N TYR A 62 9.47 3.15 12.89
CA TYR A 62 8.66 2.53 11.84
C TYR A 62 9.28 1.21 11.38
N THR A 63 10.59 1.20 11.10
CA THR A 63 11.28 0.00 10.63
C THR A 63 11.18 -1.12 11.65
N TYR A 64 11.45 -0.83 12.92
CA TYR A 64 11.45 -1.84 13.99
C TYR A 64 10.04 -2.31 14.37
N ARG A 65 9.07 -1.39 14.49
CA ARG A 65 7.73 -1.71 15.02
C ARG A 65 6.72 -2.12 13.96
N SER A 66 6.93 -1.77 12.69
CA SER A 66 5.94 -2.00 11.63
C SER A 66 6.53 -2.76 10.46
N TRP A 67 7.63 -2.27 9.86
CA TRP A 67 8.18 -2.91 8.65
C TRP A 67 8.82 -4.26 8.93
N LEU A 68 9.66 -4.40 9.95
CA LEU A 68 10.36 -5.67 10.21
C LEU A 68 9.40 -6.80 10.64
N PRO A 69 8.43 -6.59 11.55
CA PRO A 69 7.47 -7.63 11.92
C PRO A 69 6.57 -8.08 10.75
N ALA A 70 6.38 -7.23 9.73
CA ALA A 70 5.63 -7.60 8.53
C ALA A 70 6.26 -8.78 7.79
N LEU A 71 7.59 -8.93 7.82
CA LEU A 71 8.30 -10.00 7.11
C LEU A 71 7.76 -11.38 7.48
N GLU A 72 7.67 -11.68 8.78
CA GLU A 72 7.20 -12.97 9.27
C GLU A 72 5.75 -13.25 8.83
N LEU A 73 4.90 -12.21 8.84
CA LEU A 73 3.52 -12.32 8.40
C LEU A 73 3.43 -12.69 6.90
N ILE A 74 4.25 -12.06 6.06
CA ILE A 74 4.23 -12.34 4.62
C ILE A 74 4.86 -13.70 4.31
N GLN A 75 5.95 -14.08 4.99
CA GLN A 75 6.55 -15.40 4.86
C GLN A 75 5.55 -16.51 5.16
N LYS A 76 4.83 -16.40 6.29
CA LYS A 76 3.76 -17.33 6.67
C LYS A 76 2.65 -17.37 5.63
N ALA A 77 2.19 -16.21 5.15
CA ALA A 77 1.14 -16.14 4.15
C ALA A 77 1.54 -16.80 2.82
N VAL A 78 2.80 -16.63 2.39
CA VAL A 78 3.34 -17.30 1.20
C VAL A 78 3.41 -18.81 1.42
N GLU A 79 3.87 -19.28 2.57
CA GLU A 79 3.97 -20.72 2.87
C GLU A 79 2.60 -21.41 2.94
N GLN A 80 1.61 -20.76 3.55
CA GLN A 80 0.26 -21.26 3.76
C GLN A 80 -0.72 -20.93 2.62
N ARG A 81 -0.23 -20.39 1.50
CA ARG A 81 -1.11 -19.93 0.39
C ARG A 81 -2.00 -21.05 -0.19
N PHE A 82 -1.51 -22.29 -0.18
CA PHE A 82 -2.27 -23.45 -0.65
C PHE A 82 -3.38 -23.88 0.30
N ASP A 83 -3.26 -23.59 1.60
CA ASP A 83 -4.29 -23.89 2.60
C ASP A 83 -5.53 -23.02 2.39
N ASN A 84 -5.34 -21.80 1.89
CA ASN A 84 -6.42 -20.86 1.63
C ASN A 84 -7.05 -21.07 0.26
N HIS A 85 -6.25 -21.47 -0.74
CA HIS A 85 -6.75 -21.73 -2.09
C HIS A 85 -5.80 -22.67 -2.88
N PRO A 86 -6.32 -23.71 -3.55
CA PRO A 86 -5.49 -24.73 -4.22
C PRO A 86 -4.58 -24.18 -5.32
N SER A 87 -4.92 -23.04 -5.93
CA SER A 87 -4.05 -22.40 -6.93
C SER A 87 -2.75 -21.85 -6.35
N GLY A 88 -2.69 -21.60 -5.04
CA GLY A 88 -1.61 -20.87 -4.39
C GLY A 88 -1.44 -19.42 -4.84
N LYS A 89 -2.37 -18.86 -5.63
CA LYS A 89 -2.27 -17.48 -6.16
C LYS A 89 -2.84 -16.41 -5.23
N ILE A 90 -3.37 -16.81 -4.06
CA ILE A 90 -4.05 -15.94 -3.10
C ILE A 90 -3.29 -16.00 -1.78
N LEU A 91 -2.75 -14.86 -1.36
CA LEU A 91 -2.18 -14.69 -0.03
C LEU A 91 -3.25 -14.18 0.92
N VAL A 92 -3.29 -14.71 2.13
CA VAL A 92 -4.20 -14.24 3.19
C VAL A 92 -3.35 -13.79 4.36
N LEU A 93 -3.47 -12.52 4.72
CA LEU A 93 -2.80 -11.96 5.89
C LEU A 93 -3.77 -11.98 7.07
N SER A 94 -3.27 -12.35 8.26
CA SER A 94 -4.08 -12.33 9.48
C SER A 94 -4.43 -10.92 9.94
N ASN A 95 -3.61 -9.92 9.57
CA ASN A 95 -3.71 -8.54 10.03
C ASN A 95 -3.61 -7.55 8.86
N GLY A 96 -4.40 -6.48 8.93
CA GLY A 96 -4.34 -5.34 8.03
C GLY A 96 -3.25 -4.33 8.36
N GLY A 97 -3.08 -3.34 7.48
CA GLY A 97 -2.13 -2.22 7.70
C GLY A 97 -0.66 -2.60 7.62
N CYS A 98 -0.36 -3.85 7.27
CA CYS A 98 0.98 -4.38 7.10
C CYS A 98 1.64 -3.82 5.81
N PRO A 99 2.88 -3.30 5.86
CA PRO A 99 3.63 -2.91 4.66
C PRO A 99 4.14 -4.14 3.90
N TRP A 100 3.22 -4.82 3.21
CA TRP A 100 3.47 -6.16 2.65
C TRP A 100 4.27 -6.19 1.34
N LYS A 101 4.20 -5.13 0.52
CA LYS A 101 4.65 -5.15 -0.89
C LYS A 101 6.14 -5.49 -1.04
N GLU A 102 6.99 -4.72 -0.40
CA GLU A 102 8.45 -4.89 -0.47
C GLU A 102 8.87 -6.29 -0.01
N HIS A 103 8.33 -6.75 1.13
CA HIS A 103 8.58 -8.10 1.63
C HIS A 103 8.12 -9.18 0.67
N PHE A 104 6.92 -9.04 0.07
CA PHE A 104 6.43 -9.98 -0.91
C PHE A 104 7.35 -10.09 -2.12
N PHE A 105 7.78 -8.97 -2.70
CA PHE A 105 8.68 -8.99 -3.86
C PHE A 105 10.06 -9.55 -3.53
N ASN A 106 10.61 -9.22 -2.36
CA ASN A 106 11.87 -9.82 -1.88
C ASN A 106 11.73 -11.34 -1.74
N ILE A 107 10.68 -11.82 -1.06
CA ILE A 107 10.43 -13.26 -0.88
C ILE A 107 10.19 -13.95 -2.22
N GLU A 108 9.45 -13.34 -3.14
CA GLU A 108 9.20 -13.88 -4.47
C GLU A 108 10.51 -14.06 -5.25
N SER A 109 11.40 -13.08 -5.20
CA SER A 109 12.72 -13.15 -5.81
C SER A 109 13.59 -14.23 -5.15
N GLU A 110 13.71 -14.21 -3.82
CA GLU A 110 14.52 -15.15 -3.04
C GLU A 110 14.09 -16.61 -3.23
N LYS A 111 12.78 -16.86 -3.31
CA LYS A 111 12.19 -18.20 -3.46
C LYS A 111 11.86 -18.55 -4.93
N ALA A 112 12.26 -17.72 -5.90
CA ALA A 112 11.99 -17.90 -7.33
C ALA A 112 10.50 -18.21 -7.65
N LEU A 113 9.57 -17.47 -7.05
CA LEU A 113 8.13 -17.73 -7.13
C LEU A 113 7.42 -16.99 -8.27
N ARG A 114 8.14 -16.22 -9.09
CA ARG A 114 7.54 -15.34 -10.11
C ARG A 114 6.63 -16.07 -11.10
N ASP A 115 7.00 -17.28 -11.49
CA ASP A 115 6.25 -18.12 -12.44
C ASP A 115 4.95 -18.67 -11.85
N GLN A 116 4.81 -18.63 -10.53
CA GLN A 116 3.57 -19.06 -9.86
C GLN A 116 2.47 -18.00 -9.99
N ASP A 117 2.82 -16.79 -10.42
CA ASP A 117 1.90 -15.68 -10.73
C ASP A 117 0.90 -15.45 -9.57
N ILE A 118 1.45 -15.34 -8.35
CA ILE A 118 0.69 -14.98 -7.16
C ILE A 118 0.07 -13.61 -7.42
N SER A 119 -1.25 -13.55 -7.30
CA SER A 119 -2.08 -12.53 -7.95
C SER A 119 -2.81 -11.62 -6.98
N TYR A 120 -3.17 -12.12 -5.81
CA TYR A 120 -3.98 -11.39 -4.84
C TYR A 120 -3.43 -11.48 -3.42
N VAL A 121 -3.61 -10.40 -2.67
CA VAL A 121 -3.45 -10.36 -1.21
C VAL A 121 -4.79 -9.98 -0.57
N CYS A 122 -5.25 -10.80 0.37
CA CYS A 122 -6.47 -10.59 1.14
C CYS A 122 -6.13 -10.31 2.61
N TYR A 123 -6.74 -9.28 3.19
CA TYR A 123 -6.45 -8.86 4.57
C TYR A 123 -7.63 -8.12 5.21
N PRO A 124 -7.78 -8.14 6.54
CA PRO A 124 -8.79 -7.34 7.23
C PRO A 124 -8.39 -5.86 7.21
N ASP A 125 -9.36 -4.95 7.17
CA ASP A 125 -9.15 -3.52 7.41
C ASP A 125 -9.45 -3.15 8.87
N ASN A 126 -9.28 -1.86 9.19
CA ASN A 126 -9.48 -1.35 10.55
C ASN A 126 -10.94 -1.44 11.04
N ALA A 127 -11.90 -1.71 10.16
CA ALA A 127 -13.32 -1.83 10.46
C ALA A 127 -13.79 -3.30 10.47
N ASN A 128 -12.86 -4.26 10.59
CA ASN A 128 -13.12 -5.70 10.50
C ASN A 128 -13.82 -6.12 9.20
N LYS A 129 -13.70 -5.32 8.13
CA LYS A 129 -14.07 -5.71 6.78
C LYS A 129 -12.85 -6.27 6.09
N TRP A 130 -13.04 -6.94 4.97
CA TRP A 130 -11.95 -7.59 4.26
C TRP A 130 -11.67 -6.92 2.93
N ARG A 131 -10.40 -6.82 2.60
CA ARG A 131 -9.89 -6.27 1.34
C ARG A 131 -9.26 -7.37 0.53
N ILE A 132 -9.42 -7.22 -0.78
CA ILE A 132 -8.71 -7.97 -1.81
C ILE A 132 -7.95 -6.94 -2.63
N GLN A 133 -6.64 -7.10 -2.73
CA GLN A 133 -5.77 -6.23 -3.50
C GLN A 133 -5.05 -7.05 -4.55
N ALA A 134 -5.09 -6.59 -5.80
CA ALA A 134 -4.32 -7.17 -6.89
C ALA A 134 -2.84 -6.83 -6.68
N ILE A 135 -1.96 -7.82 -6.88
CA ILE A 135 -0.52 -7.63 -6.75
C ILE A 135 0.00 -6.94 -8.02
N PRO A 136 0.78 -5.85 -7.89
CA PRO A 136 1.45 -5.22 -9.02
C PRO A 136 2.38 -6.17 -9.77
N VAL A 137 2.70 -5.85 -11.02
CA VAL A 137 3.66 -6.66 -11.81
C VAL A 137 5.05 -6.62 -11.18
N ASP A 138 5.49 -5.43 -10.75
CA ASP A 138 6.72 -5.18 -10.00
C ASP A 138 6.53 -4.10 -8.92
N ASP A 139 7.55 -3.88 -8.10
CA ASP A 139 7.55 -2.94 -6.97
C ASP A 139 7.68 -1.47 -7.39
N LEU A 140 8.17 -1.19 -8.59
CA LEU A 140 8.38 0.14 -9.16
C LEU A 140 7.15 0.66 -9.94
N THR A 141 6.36 -0.24 -10.52
CA THR A 141 5.22 0.03 -11.40
C THR A 141 3.88 -0.32 -10.72
N ALA A 142 3.59 0.36 -9.61
CA ALA A 142 2.42 0.10 -8.78
C ALA A 142 1.04 0.24 -9.49
N PHE A 143 0.99 0.73 -10.74
CA PHE A 143 -0.23 0.93 -11.51
C PHE A 143 -0.64 -0.27 -12.36
N GLU A 144 0.30 -1.15 -12.73
CA GLU A 144 0.02 -2.34 -13.52
C GLU A 144 -0.09 -3.55 -12.59
N ASN A 145 -1.22 -4.27 -12.62
CA ASN A 145 -1.47 -5.41 -11.75
C ASN A 145 -1.47 -6.71 -12.53
N ARG A 146 -0.96 -7.79 -11.92
CA ARG A 146 -0.88 -9.14 -12.51
C ARG A 146 -2.25 -9.71 -12.88
N CYS A 147 -3.23 -9.39 -12.04
CA CYS A 147 -4.61 -9.85 -12.15
C CYS A 147 -5.53 -8.76 -11.54
N PRO A 148 -5.80 -7.66 -12.25
CA PRO A 148 -6.76 -6.67 -11.78
C PRO A 148 -8.15 -7.32 -11.73
N LEU A 149 -8.99 -6.93 -10.77
CA LEU A 149 -10.34 -7.47 -10.62
C LEU A 149 -11.16 -7.32 -11.92
N PRO A 150 -12.10 -8.24 -12.21
CA PRO A 150 -12.85 -8.28 -13.46
C PRO A 150 -13.50 -6.95 -13.81
N GLU A 151 -13.45 -6.56 -15.08
CA GLU A 151 -14.03 -5.30 -15.58
C GLU A 151 -15.52 -5.17 -15.25
N ALA A 152 -16.25 -6.28 -15.31
CA ALA A 152 -17.66 -6.34 -14.95
C ALA A 152 -17.95 -5.92 -13.50
N TRP A 153 -16.96 -5.92 -12.61
CA TRP A 153 -17.14 -5.55 -11.20
C TRP A 153 -16.71 -4.10 -10.91
N ARG A 154 -15.88 -3.50 -11.76
CA ARG A 154 -15.20 -2.23 -11.48
C ARG A 154 -16.19 -1.09 -11.38
N GLY A 155 -16.10 -0.32 -10.29
CA GLY A 155 -16.98 0.82 -10.01
C GLY A 155 -18.28 0.44 -9.29
N TYR A 156 -18.64 -0.85 -9.21
CA TYR A 156 -19.82 -1.31 -8.50
C TYR A 156 -19.57 -1.48 -6.99
N ARG A 157 -20.65 -1.41 -6.22
CA ARG A 157 -20.64 -1.41 -4.76
C ARG A 157 -21.82 -2.18 -4.17
N ASP A 158 -21.66 -2.59 -2.92
CA ASP A 158 -22.72 -3.09 -2.05
C ASP A 158 -23.60 -4.16 -2.74
N ALA A 159 -24.94 -4.05 -2.64
CA ALA A 159 -25.88 -5.04 -3.15
C ALA A 159 -25.75 -5.30 -4.66
N GLU A 160 -25.52 -4.26 -5.45
CA GLU A 160 -25.36 -4.35 -6.90
C GLU A 160 -24.10 -5.17 -7.26
N LEU A 161 -22.99 -4.94 -6.56
CA LEU A 161 -21.78 -5.74 -6.72
C LEU A 161 -22.01 -7.19 -6.27
N SER A 162 -22.76 -7.41 -5.19
CA SER A 162 -23.12 -8.76 -4.74
C SER A 162 -23.96 -9.51 -5.75
N GLU A 163 -24.89 -8.85 -6.44
CA GLU A 163 -25.69 -9.42 -7.51
C GLU A 163 -24.84 -9.79 -8.73
N ILE A 164 -24.01 -8.87 -9.23
CA ILE A 164 -23.12 -9.09 -10.39
C ILE A 164 -22.12 -10.21 -10.12
N THR A 165 -21.55 -10.23 -8.92
CA THR A 165 -20.55 -11.24 -8.54
C THR A 165 -21.20 -12.56 -8.12
N GLY A 166 -22.48 -12.57 -7.73
CA GLY A 166 -23.11 -13.70 -7.04
C GLY A 166 -22.46 -14.03 -5.68
N ILE A 167 -21.76 -13.07 -5.07
CA ILE A 167 -21.06 -13.22 -3.79
C ILE A 167 -21.67 -12.24 -2.80
N GLU A 168 -22.22 -12.75 -1.71
CA GLU A 168 -22.84 -11.92 -0.68
C GLU A 168 -21.81 -11.05 0.05
N GLY A 169 -22.26 -9.90 0.55
CA GLY A 169 -21.45 -9.01 1.40
C GLY A 169 -20.35 -8.25 0.66
N CYS A 170 -20.44 -8.11 -0.66
CA CYS A 170 -19.51 -7.25 -1.40
C CYS A 170 -19.65 -5.79 -0.93
N ILE A 171 -18.52 -5.06 -0.87
CA ILE A 171 -18.49 -3.66 -0.44
C ILE A 171 -18.23 -2.75 -1.64
N PHE A 172 -17.14 -3.00 -2.38
CA PHE A 172 -16.81 -2.25 -3.59
C PHE A 172 -15.72 -2.94 -4.41
N VAL A 173 -15.58 -2.52 -5.67
CA VAL A 173 -14.37 -2.70 -6.48
C VAL A 173 -13.99 -1.35 -7.09
N HIS A 174 -12.73 -0.95 -6.97
CA HIS A 174 -12.24 0.30 -7.56
C HIS A 174 -12.36 0.28 -9.08
N SER A 175 -12.53 1.44 -9.72
CA SER A 175 -12.70 1.57 -11.17
C SER A 175 -11.55 0.99 -12.00
N SER A 176 -10.32 0.98 -11.47
CA SER A 176 -9.17 0.32 -12.10
C SER A 176 -9.01 -1.17 -11.74
N GLY A 177 -9.82 -1.71 -10.82
CA GLY A 177 -9.75 -3.11 -10.41
C GLY A 177 -8.60 -3.49 -9.48
N PHE A 178 -7.76 -2.53 -9.05
CA PHE A 178 -6.60 -2.84 -8.20
C PHE A 178 -6.96 -3.28 -6.77
N ILE A 179 -8.14 -2.88 -6.29
CA ILE A 179 -8.60 -3.19 -4.93
C ILE A 179 -10.12 -3.33 -4.91
N GLY A 180 -10.60 -4.22 -4.05
CA GLY A 180 -12.00 -4.33 -3.68
C GLY A 180 -12.15 -4.76 -2.22
N GLY A 181 -13.37 -5.08 -1.83
CA GLY A 181 -13.60 -5.66 -0.51
C GLY A 181 -14.94 -6.32 -0.33
N ASN A 182 -15.00 -7.12 0.73
CA ASN A 182 -16.16 -7.86 1.18
C ASN A 182 -16.27 -7.72 2.71
N GLN A 183 -17.44 -8.00 3.26
CA GLN A 183 -17.65 -8.02 4.70
C GLN A 183 -16.89 -9.14 5.41
N THR A 184 -16.62 -10.26 4.74
CA THR A 184 -16.01 -11.45 5.35
C THR A 184 -14.74 -11.90 4.65
N LYS A 185 -13.92 -12.68 5.36
CA LYS A 185 -12.72 -13.33 4.84
C LYS A 185 -13.07 -14.27 3.69
N GLU A 186 -14.09 -15.08 3.91
CA GLU A 186 -14.57 -16.08 2.96
C GLU A 186 -15.09 -15.39 1.70
N GLY A 187 -15.75 -14.25 1.85
CA GLY A 187 -16.23 -13.43 0.74
C GLY A 187 -15.10 -12.90 -0.14
N VAL A 188 -14.03 -12.33 0.43
CA VAL A 188 -12.89 -11.87 -0.39
C VAL A 188 -12.12 -13.01 -1.05
N ILE A 189 -12.02 -14.19 -0.39
CA ILE A 189 -11.40 -15.37 -1.01
C ILE A 189 -12.25 -15.88 -2.18
N LYS A 190 -13.58 -15.92 -2.04
CA LYS A 190 -14.50 -16.24 -3.16
C LYS A 190 -14.39 -15.22 -4.29
N MET A 191 -14.24 -13.92 -3.98
CA MET A 191 -14.02 -12.90 -5.00
C MET A 191 -12.70 -13.14 -5.74
N ALA A 192 -11.62 -13.46 -5.03
CA ALA A 192 -10.33 -13.76 -5.64
C ALA A 192 -10.40 -15.00 -6.55
N ASP A 193 -10.99 -16.11 -6.07
CA ASP A 193 -11.16 -17.33 -6.85
C ASP A 193 -11.97 -17.07 -8.13
N LYS A 194 -13.17 -16.47 -8.00
CA LYS A 194 -14.02 -16.15 -9.15
C LYS A 194 -13.32 -15.21 -10.13
N ALA A 195 -12.55 -14.24 -9.63
CA ALA A 195 -11.75 -13.36 -10.48
C ALA A 195 -10.66 -14.14 -11.25
N LEU A 196 -9.92 -15.04 -10.59
CA LEU A 196 -8.93 -15.88 -11.26
C LEU A 196 -9.57 -16.74 -12.36
N THR A 197 -10.73 -17.32 -12.11
CA THR A 197 -11.47 -18.12 -13.10
C THR A 197 -11.96 -17.28 -14.27
N MET A 198 -12.61 -16.15 -14.01
CA MET A 198 -13.10 -15.25 -15.07
C MET A 198 -11.99 -14.72 -15.97
N LEU A 199 -10.78 -14.55 -15.42
CA LEU A 199 -9.62 -14.03 -16.14
C LEU A 199 -8.72 -15.14 -16.72
N GLY A 200 -9.14 -16.42 -16.64
CA GLY A 200 -8.39 -17.55 -17.20
C GLY A 200 -7.05 -17.84 -16.49
N LYS A 201 -6.86 -17.32 -15.27
CA LYS A 201 -5.64 -17.49 -14.47
C LYS A 201 -5.66 -18.75 -13.60
N TRP A 202 -6.84 -19.35 -13.41
CA TRP A 202 -7.02 -20.59 -12.66
C TRP A 202 -8.28 -21.32 -13.12
N GLN A 203 -8.18 -22.63 -13.22
CA GLN A 203 -9.31 -23.54 -13.34
C GLN A 203 -9.15 -24.60 -12.27
N GLN A 204 -10.23 -24.96 -11.57
CA GLN A 204 -10.17 -26.08 -10.64
C GLN A 204 -9.77 -27.35 -11.40
N PRO A 205 -8.86 -28.16 -10.85
CA PRO A 205 -8.58 -29.49 -11.40
C PRO A 205 -9.89 -30.29 -11.45
N SER A 206 -10.10 -30.96 -12.59
CA SER A 206 -11.21 -31.89 -12.82
C SER A 206 -11.16 -33.10 -11.91
#